data_AF-A0A848WGZ7-F1
#
_entry.id   AF-A0A848WGZ7-F1
#
_cell.length_a   1.000
_cell.length_b   1.000
_cell.length_c   1.000
_cell.angle_alpha   90.00
_cell.angle_beta   90.00
_cell.angle_gamma   90.00
#
_symmetry.space_group_name_H-M   'P 1'
#
loop_
_entity.id
_entity.type
_entity.pdbx_description
1 polymer ?
#
loop_
_entity_poly.entity_id
_entity_poly.type
_entity_poly.pdbx_seq_one_letter_code
_entity_poly.pdbx_strand_id
1 'polypeptide(L)'
;MTSTNPFLKRPRLLAQLPRIVRLYILHSIIGFALSAIFTALVLWFDIVGIGHLVTHVDGGWIAALVFFVLNGIVFAGVQTAIVIMTLDYDDPDT
;
A
#
# COMPACT_ATOMS: atom_id res chain seq x y z
N MET A 1 -33.49 -43.22 20.18
CA MET A 1 -32.59 -43.32 19.00
C MET A 1 -32.22 -41.90 18.59
N THR A 2 -31.22 -41.30 19.24
CA THR A 2 -30.82 -39.90 19.04
C THR A 2 -29.41 -39.90 18.49
N SER A 3 -29.28 -40.10 17.17
CA SER A 3 -28.02 -39.94 16.45
C SER A 3 -28.13 -38.67 15.60
N THR A 4 -27.84 -37.51 16.19
CA THR A 4 -27.70 -36.27 15.42
C THR A 4 -26.41 -35.56 15.83
N ASN A 5 -25.32 -36.19 15.38
CA ASN A 5 -24.09 -35.61 14.85
C ASN A 5 -23.39 -34.47 15.63
N PRO A 6 -22.41 -34.82 16.49
CA PRO A 6 -21.49 -33.87 17.11
C PRO A 6 -20.37 -33.35 16.17
N PHE A 7 -20.40 -33.70 14.89
CA PHE A 7 -19.38 -33.33 13.89
C PHE A 7 -19.59 -31.97 13.23
N LEU A 8 -20.22 -31.02 13.93
CA LEU A 8 -20.27 -29.60 13.52
C LEU A 8 -18.91 -28.89 13.69
N LYS A 9 -17.81 -29.62 13.53
CA LYS A 9 -16.46 -29.06 13.55
C LYS A 9 -16.16 -28.51 12.16
N ARG A 10 -16.71 -27.33 11.83
CA ARG A 10 -16.25 -26.56 10.66
C ARG A 10 -14.86 -26.03 11.00
N PRO A 11 -13.77 -26.50 10.38
CA PRO A 11 -12.47 -25.88 10.60
C PRO A 11 -12.50 -24.48 9.97
N ARG A 12 -12.59 -23.44 10.81
CA ARG A 12 -12.53 -22.01 10.46
C ARG A 12 -11.12 -21.58 10.01
N LEU A 13 -10.49 -22.34 9.10
CA LEU A 13 -9.12 -22.04 8.64
C LEU A 13 -9.06 -21.43 7.23
N LEU A 14 -10.11 -21.53 6.40
CA LEU A 14 -10.13 -20.92 5.05
C LEU A 14 -10.78 -19.53 4.98
N ALA A 15 -11.02 -18.88 6.12
CA ALA A 15 -11.65 -17.56 6.25
C ALA A 15 -10.64 -16.40 6.46
N GLN A 16 -9.34 -16.64 6.29
CA GLN A 16 -8.31 -15.94 7.07
C GLN A 16 -7.80 -14.58 6.57
N LEU A 17 -8.35 -13.99 5.51
CA LEU A 17 -8.17 -12.55 5.26
C LEU A 17 -9.49 -11.90 4.83
N PRO A 18 -10.07 -11.00 5.65
CA PRO A 18 -11.24 -10.22 5.27
C PRO A 18 -10.96 -9.50 3.94
N ARG A 19 -11.92 -9.52 3.00
CA ARG A 19 -11.79 -8.95 1.65
C ARG A 19 -11.25 -7.51 1.66
N ILE A 20 -11.60 -6.78 2.72
CA ILE A 20 -11.20 -5.40 3.01
C ILE A 20 -9.69 -5.27 3.27
N VAL A 21 -9.10 -6.20 4.03
CA VAL A 21 -7.64 -6.20 4.31
C VAL A 21 -6.84 -6.49 3.04
N ARG A 22 -7.32 -7.41 2.19
CA ARG A 22 -6.68 -7.70 0.90
C ARG A 22 -6.73 -6.50 -0.04
N LEU A 23 -7.89 -5.83 -0.09
CA LEU A 23 -8.08 -4.62 -0.89
C LEU A 23 -7.17 -3.48 -0.41
N TYR A 24 -7.07 -3.29 0.91
CA TYR A 24 -6.19 -2.30 1.55
C TYR A 24 -4.73 -2.50 1.14
N ILE A 25 -4.19 -3.72 1.30
CA ILE A 25 -2.78 -4.02 1.05
C ILE A 25 -2.43 -3.84 -0.45
N LEU A 26 -3.29 -4.32 -1.35
CA LEU A 26 -3.06 -4.20 -2.80
C LEU A 26 -2.95 -2.73 -3.23
N HIS A 27 -3.85 -1.87 -2.76
CA HIS A 27 -3.84 -0.46 -3.14
C HIS A 27 -2.73 0.34 -2.45
N SER A 28 -2.38 0.01 -1.20
CA SER A 28 -1.19 0.56 -0.55
C SER A 28 0.09 0.25 -1.36
N ILE A 29 0.22 -0.97 -1.87
CA ILE A 29 1.35 -1.36 -2.73
C ILE A 29 1.34 -0.58 -4.05
N ILE A 30 0.17 -0.38 -4.66
CA ILE A 30 0.04 0.42 -5.89
C ILE A 30 0.49 1.88 -5.63
N GLY A 31 0.06 2.49 -4.52
CA GLY A 31 0.48 3.84 -4.14
C GLY A 31 1.98 3.94 -3.89
N PHE A 32 2.55 2.94 -3.22
CA PHE A 32 3.99 2.87 -2.98
C PHE A 32 4.80 2.61 -4.28
N ALA A 33 4.26 1.85 -5.23
CA ALA A 33 4.90 1.68 -6.54
C ALA A 33 4.91 2.99 -7.32
N LEU A 34 3.81 3.75 -7.27
CA LEU A 34 3.71 5.05 -7.93
C LEU A 34 4.71 6.06 -7.35
N SER A 35 4.97 6.02 -6.04
CA SER A 35 5.98 6.89 -5.43
C SER A 35 7.41 6.54 -5.84
N ALA A 36 7.70 5.29 -6.18
CA ALA A 36 9.02 4.90 -6.72
C ALA A 36 9.25 5.57 -8.07
N ILE A 37 8.23 5.57 -8.93
CA ILE A 37 8.26 6.27 -10.20
C ILE A 37 8.43 7.78 -9.99
N PHE A 38 7.62 8.37 -9.10
CA PHE A 38 7.72 9.80 -8.78
C PHE A 38 9.09 10.19 -8.24
N THR A 39 9.62 9.42 -7.28
CA THR A 39 10.93 9.68 -6.69
C THR A 39 12.05 9.52 -7.72
N ALA A 40 11.99 8.49 -8.56
CA ALA A 40 12.94 8.30 -9.65
C ALA A 40 12.93 9.49 -10.62
N LEU A 41 11.75 10.02 -10.95
CA LEU A 41 11.62 11.22 -11.80
C LEU A 41 12.23 12.46 -11.13
N VAL A 42 12.02 12.66 -9.82
CA VAL A 42 12.62 13.78 -9.07
C VAL A 42 14.15 13.71 -9.10
N LEU A 43 14.72 12.53 -8.88
CA LEU A 43 16.17 12.32 -8.94
C LEU A 43 16.70 12.46 -10.38
N TRP A 44 15.95 12.02 -11.38
CA TRP A 44 16.34 12.08 -12.79
C TRP A 44 16.33 13.50 -13.35
N PHE A 45 15.30 14.28 -13.05
CA PHE A 45 15.17 15.67 -13.49
C PHE A 45 15.95 16.66 -12.63
N ASP A 46 16.68 16.18 -11.61
CA ASP A 46 17.43 16.99 -10.65
C ASP A 46 16.62 18.19 -10.13
N ILE A 47 15.37 17.92 -9.75
CA ILE A 47 14.43 18.96 -9.32
C ILE A 47 15.01 19.60 -8.05
N VAL A 48 15.35 20.90 -8.13
CA VAL A 48 15.98 21.68 -7.04
C VAL A 48 17.46 21.30 -6.76
N GLY A 49 18.16 20.59 -7.67
CA GLY A 49 19.58 20.26 -7.48
C GLY A 49 19.84 19.13 -6.47
N ILE A 50 18.79 18.40 -6.09
CA ILE A 50 18.83 17.32 -5.10
C ILE A 50 19.55 16.09 -5.63
N GLY A 51 19.40 15.76 -6.92
CA GLY A 51 20.14 14.67 -7.57
C GLY A 51 21.65 14.91 -7.55
N HIS A 52 22.07 16.16 -7.76
CA HIS A 52 23.48 16.53 -7.59
C HIS A 52 23.94 16.44 -6.13
N LEU A 53 23.11 16.87 -5.17
CA LEU A 53 23.40 16.77 -3.73
C LEU A 53 23.47 15.32 -3.21
N VAL A 54 22.61 14.44 -3.73
CA VAL A 54 22.58 13.01 -3.41
C VAL A 54 23.81 12.28 -3.95
N THR A 55 24.35 12.72 -5.09
CA THR A 55 25.46 12.05 -5.76
C THR A 55 26.84 12.55 -5.32
N HIS A 56 26.95 13.80 -4.89
CA HIS A 56 28.24 14.44 -4.58
C HIS A 56 28.56 14.61 -3.09
N VAL A 57 27.64 14.27 -2.18
CA VAL A 57 27.85 14.40 -0.73
C VAL A 57 27.94 13.01 -0.09
N ASP A 58 28.93 12.82 0.80
CA ASP A 58 29.06 11.60 1.59
C ASP A 58 27.78 11.35 2.41
N GLY A 59 27.05 10.28 2.06
CA GLY A 59 25.75 9.94 2.67
C GLY A 59 24.51 10.41 1.88
N GLY A 60 24.67 11.02 0.70
CA GLY A 60 23.55 11.48 -0.12
C GLY A 60 22.54 10.38 -0.50
N TRP A 61 22.98 9.12 -0.59
CA TRP A 61 22.08 7.97 -0.79
C TRP A 61 21.04 7.79 0.33
N ILE A 62 21.37 8.20 1.56
CA ILE A 62 20.45 8.16 2.72
C ILE A 62 19.37 9.21 2.53
N ALA A 63 19.72 10.40 2.03
CA ALA A 63 18.76 11.44 1.71
C ALA A 63 17.77 10.96 0.62
N ALA A 64 18.27 10.28 -0.42
CA ALA A 64 17.42 9.66 -1.44
C ALA A 64 16.49 8.58 -0.86
N LEU A 65 17.00 7.73 0.03
CA LEU A 65 16.21 6.68 0.67
C LEU A 65 15.12 7.27 1.58
N VAL A 66 15.47 8.25 2.42
CA VAL A 66 14.51 8.93 3.31
C VAL A 66 13.47 9.66 2.48
N PHE A 67 13.88 10.39 1.44
CA PHE A 67 12.96 11.05 0.53
C PHE A 67 12.02 10.04 -0.14
N PHE A 68 12.53 8.93 -0.66
CA PHE A 68 11.73 7.87 -1.26
C PHE A 68 10.70 7.27 -0.28
N VAL A 69 11.14 6.90 0.92
CA VAL A 69 10.27 6.28 1.92
C VAL A 69 9.21 7.24 2.42
N LEU A 70 9.59 8.48 2.76
CA LEU A 70 8.65 9.50 3.24
C LEU A 70 7.59 9.85 2.18
N ASN A 71 8.02 10.06 0.92
CA ASN A 71 7.06 10.29 -0.16
C ASN A 71 6.21 9.05 -0.41
N GLY A 72 6.80 7.85 -0.38
CA GLY A 72 6.07 6.61 -0.62
C GLY A 72 4.98 6.29 0.39
N ILE A 73 5.21 6.58 1.66
CA ILE A 73 4.18 6.42 2.69
C ILE A 73 3.01 7.38 2.45
N VAL A 74 3.26 8.62 2.00
CA VAL A 74 2.19 9.58 1.65
C VAL A 74 1.34 9.07 0.49
N PHE A 75 1.96 8.61 -0.60
CA PHE A 75 1.23 8.07 -1.75
C PHE A 75 0.46 6.79 -1.40
N ALA A 76 1.05 5.86 -0.64
CA ALA A 76 0.36 4.68 -0.15
C ALA A 76 -0.85 5.05 0.72
N GLY A 77 -0.69 6.03 1.62
CA GLY A 77 -1.77 6.55 2.46
C GLY A 77 -2.93 7.13 1.66
N VAL A 78 -2.65 7.92 0.62
CA VAL A 78 -3.70 8.50 -0.24
C VAL A 78 -4.47 7.42 -1.00
N GLN A 79 -3.78 6.44 -1.63
CA GLN A 79 -4.45 5.35 -2.35
C GLN A 79 -5.34 4.52 -1.43
N THR A 80 -4.84 4.21 -0.24
CA THR A 80 -5.59 3.48 0.77
C THR A 80 -6.78 4.28 1.30
N ALA A 81 -6.65 5.60 1.50
CA ALA A 81 -7.75 6.47 1.92
C ALA A 81 -8.87 6.54 0.87
N ILE A 82 -8.50 6.71 -0.41
CA ILE A 82 -9.45 6.70 -1.53
C ILE A 82 -10.24 5.40 -1.55
N VAL A 83 -9.55 4.26 -1.44
CA VAL A 83 -10.18 2.93 -1.49
C VAL A 83 -11.17 2.72 -0.35
N ILE A 84 -10.84 3.18 0.86
CA ILE A 84 -11.75 3.13 2.01
C ILE A 84 -12.99 3.99 1.74
N MET A 85 -12.83 5.19 1.18
CA MET A 85 -13.94 6.09 0.84
C MET A 85 -14.81 5.56 -0.31
N THR A 86 -14.22 4.84 -1.28
CA THR A 86 -14.95 4.27 -2.42
C THR A 86 -15.59 2.91 -2.11
N LEU A 87 -15.25 2.27 -1.00
CA LEU A 87 -15.83 0.99 -0.61
C LEU A 87 -17.35 1.08 -0.36
N ASP A 88 -17.85 2.27 -0.03
CA ASP A 88 -19.27 2.59 0.18
C ASP A 88 -20.11 2.57 -1.12
N TYR A 89 -19.47 2.70 -2.29
CA TYR A 89 -20.15 2.77 -3.59
C TYR A 89 -20.46 1.40 -4.23
N ASP A 90 -20.01 0.29 -3.63
CA ASP A 90 -20.05 -1.06 -4.22
C ASP A 90 -21.18 -1.95 -3.65
N ASP A 91 -22.24 -1.36 -3.07
CA ASP A 91 -23.51 -2.03 -2.76
C ASP A 91 -24.51 -1.82 -3.92
N PRO A 92 -24.59 -2.74 -4.90
CA PRO A 92 -25.56 -2.69 -5.99
C PRO A 92 -26.94 -3.17 -5.52
N ASP A 93 -27.53 -2.49 -4.54
CA ASP A 93 -28.90 -2.74 -4.07
C ASP A 93 -29.74 -1.43 -4.13
N THR A 94 -29.96 -0.89 -5.34
CA THR A 94 -31.16 -0.12 -5.75
C THR A 94 -31.35 -0.19 -7.27
#